data_AF-A0A8C6UIF3-F1
#
_entry.id   AF-A0A8C6UIF3-F1
#
_cell.length_a   1.000
_cell.length_b   1.000
_cell.length_c   1.000
_cell.angle_alpha   90.00
_cell.angle_beta   90.00
_cell.angle_gamma   90.00
#
_symmetry.space_group_name_H-M   'P 1'
#
loop_
_entity.id
_entity.type
_entity.pdbx_description
1 polymer ?
#
loop_
_entity_poly.entity_id
_entity_poly.type
_entity_poly.pdbx_seq_one_letter_code
_entity_poly.pdbx_strand_id
1 'polypeptide(L)'
;MAADWLGSFVSINCGPTLGVYQGEVSSVDQTCQTISLRQPFHNGVKCPVPEVTFSAIDIKDLKILDFGKGSSRNGTSTNKSTTPVAVPKGDPRTVEKVNSPQHFSKSYGERHLEVPGQPKGFRKRHNSWSSSSRGVNQVTPKKNGVKNGGGQMKQRDDECFGDGVEDGLNADFDFEGNLALFDKAAVFSEIDISERRNGARSRGTPQDQTPTRYRHDENILEAKPIVYRQIVVPQPGDKEYCTDSGLVVPSISYELQKRLLAVAERYGLTLDRRLEMTGVCASQMALTLLGGPNRFTPKNLHQRPTVAVLCGPHVQGAQGISCGRHLANHEVEVILFLPNFVKMLDCVTSELTLFNKTGGKQVSNVKDLPDTPVDLIINCLDCHENTFLMDQPWYRAAADWANQNRAPVLSLDPPVSGQCQAVEAKWSLCLCLPFSLADSAGRVYLCDIGIPRQVFQEVGIKYHSPFGCKLSSHCTLRNGNRRLT
;
A
#
# COMPACT_ATOMS: atom_id res chain seq x y z
N MET A 1 38.24 -24.33 19.34
CA MET A 1 37.21 -24.52 20.39
C MET A 1 35.90 -25.04 19.81
N ALA A 2 35.21 -24.39 18.86
CA ALA A 2 33.96 -24.97 18.30
C ALA A 2 34.15 -26.20 17.39
N ALA A 3 35.25 -26.24 16.61
CA ALA A 3 35.56 -27.34 15.69
C ALA A 3 35.98 -28.65 16.39
N ASP A 4 36.31 -28.59 17.68
CA ASP A 4 36.87 -29.73 18.43
C ASP A 4 35.79 -30.74 18.88
N TRP A 5 34.49 -30.41 18.71
CA TRP A 5 33.36 -31.22 19.16
C TRP A 5 32.54 -31.81 18.00
N LEU A 6 32.92 -31.53 16.74
CA LEU A 6 32.28 -32.14 15.58
C LEU A 6 32.58 -33.64 15.56
N GLY A 7 31.53 -34.46 15.41
CA GLY A 7 31.62 -35.92 15.44
C GLY A 7 31.59 -36.53 16.84
N SER A 8 31.54 -35.72 17.91
CA SER A 8 31.37 -36.24 19.27
C SER A 8 29.93 -36.72 19.47
N PHE A 9 29.75 -37.83 20.19
CA PHE A 9 28.41 -38.29 20.57
C PHE A 9 28.01 -37.62 21.88
N VAL A 10 26.87 -36.93 21.89
CA VAL A 10 26.44 -36.11 23.03
C VAL A 10 25.02 -36.43 23.45
N SER A 11 24.73 -36.17 24.72
CA SER A 11 23.41 -36.23 25.34
C SER A 11 23.03 -34.84 25.80
N ILE A 12 22.00 -34.27 25.17
CA ILE A 12 21.48 -32.94 25.42
C ILE A 12 20.16 -33.07 26.19
N ASN A 13 20.10 -32.54 27.41
CA ASN A 13 18.88 -32.47 28.20
C ASN A 13 18.21 -31.11 28.01
N CYS A 14 17.04 -31.10 27.38
CA CYS A 14 16.25 -29.89 27.12
C CYS A 14 15.17 -29.64 28.18
N GLY A 15 15.28 -30.28 29.35
CA GLY A 15 14.35 -30.13 30.46
C GLY A 15 13.11 -31.03 30.38
N PRO A 16 12.16 -30.88 31.33
CA PRO A 16 11.07 -31.83 31.52
C PRO A 16 10.04 -31.85 30.39
N THR A 17 9.89 -30.74 29.66
CA THR A 17 8.95 -30.61 28.54
C THR A 17 9.48 -31.20 27.24
N LEU A 18 10.75 -30.96 26.92
CA LEU A 18 11.35 -31.39 25.66
C LEU A 18 12.11 -32.71 25.76
N GLY A 19 12.49 -33.15 26.95
CA GLY A 19 13.18 -34.43 27.18
C GLY A 19 14.67 -34.41 26.83
N VAL A 20 15.25 -35.60 26.66
CA VAL A 20 16.67 -35.79 26.40
C VAL A 20 16.88 -36.25 24.96
N TYR A 21 17.82 -35.63 24.26
CA TYR A 21 18.23 -35.95 22.91
C TYR A 21 19.66 -36.46 22.89
N GLN A 22 19.92 -37.54 22.16
CA GLN A 22 21.25 -38.13 22.04
C GLN A 22 21.62 -38.30 20.57
N GLY A 23 22.83 -37.93 20.18
CA GLY A 23 23.23 -38.01 18.77
C GLY A 23 24.65 -37.51 18.53
N GLU A 24 25.11 -37.65 17.29
CA GLU A 24 26.43 -37.19 16.86
C GLU A 24 26.38 -35.71 16.47
N VAL A 25 27.30 -34.89 16.97
CA VAL A 25 27.32 -33.46 16.66
C VAL A 25 27.74 -33.23 15.20
N SER A 26 26.82 -32.74 14.38
CA SER A 26 27.05 -32.44 12.95
C SER A 26 27.53 -31.02 12.71
N SER A 27 27.05 -30.05 13.50
CA SER A 27 27.43 -28.65 13.39
C SER A 27 27.31 -27.92 14.72
N VAL A 28 28.20 -26.94 14.94
CA VAL A 28 28.17 -26.02 16.07
C VAL A 28 28.32 -24.61 15.51
N ASP A 29 27.30 -23.78 15.66
CA ASP A 29 27.33 -22.38 15.26
C ASP A 29 27.44 -21.49 16.49
N GLN A 30 28.61 -20.86 16.65
CA GLN A 30 28.91 -19.97 17.76
C GLN A 30 28.23 -18.60 17.62
N THR A 31 27.91 -18.15 16.40
CA THR A 31 27.24 -16.87 16.17
C THR A 31 25.74 -16.96 16.48
N CYS A 32 25.10 -18.04 16.02
CA CYS A 32 23.68 -18.29 16.29
C CYS A 32 23.45 -19.02 17.63
N GLN A 33 24.51 -19.43 18.34
CA GLN A 33 24.44 -20.20 19.58
C GLN A 33 23.61 -21.48 19.42
N THR A 34 23.89 -22.27 18.37
CA THR A 34 23.17 -23.52 18.09
C THR A 34 24.10 -24.72 17.93
N ILE A 35 23.57 -25.91 18.20
CA ILE A 35 24.23 -27.19 18.00
C ILE A 35 23.28 -28.16 17.29
N SER A 36 23.74 -28.84 16.25
CA SER A 36 22.95 -29.82 15.51
C SER A 36 23.44 -31.24 15.77
N LEU A 37 22.49 -32.16 15.93
CA LEU A 37 22.73 -33.59 16.12
C LEU A 37 22.23 -34.38 14.92
N ARG A 38 23.10 -35.22 14.36
CA ARG A 38 22.79 -36.19 13.31
C ARG A 38 22.28 -37.49 13.91
N GLN A 39 21.28 -38.07 13.25
CA GLN A 39 20.56 -39.28 13.66
C GLN A 39 20.18 -39.28 15.16
N PRO A 40 19.48 -38.22 15.64
CA PRO A 40 19.23 -38.09 17.06
C PRO A 40 18.22 -39.13 17.56
N PHE A 41 18.35 -39.49 18.82
CA PHE A 41 17.40 -40.28 19.59
C PHE A 41 16.74 -39.37 20.62
N HIS A 42 15.42 -39.35 20.65
CA HIS A 42 14.62 -38.61 21.63
C HIS A 42 14.09 -39.57 22.70
N ASN A 43 14.49 -39.36 23.94
CA ASN A 43 14.16 -40.23 25.08
C ASN A 43 14.41 -41.71 24.76
N GLY A 44 15.46 -41.98 23.98
CA GLY A 44 15.84 -43.32 23.56
C GLY A 44 15.20 -43.83 22.26
N VAL A 45 14.17 -43.16 21.72
CA VAL A 45 13.54 -43.54 20.45
C VAL A 45 14.19 -42.77 19.31
N LYS A 46 14.57 -43.45 18.22
CA LYS A 46 15.18 -42.79 17.06
C LYS A 46 14.22 -41.75 16.47
N CYS A 47 14.68 -40.52 16.30
CA CYS A 47 13.90 -39.46 15.68
C CYS A 47 13.61 -39.80 14.21
N PRO A 48 12.42 -39.44 13.69
CA PRO A 48 12.10 -39.63 12.27
C PRO A 48 12.91 -38.69 11.36
N VAL A 49 13.42 -37.59 11.93
CA VAL A 49 14.23 -36.60 11.22
C VAL A 49 15.72 -36.93 11.30
N PRO A 50 16.47 -36.75 10.20
CA PRO A 50 17.87 -37.16 10.12
C PRO A 50 18.82 -36.24 10.92
N GLU A 51 18.37 -35.03 11.24
CA GLU A 51 19.14 -34.02 11.97
C GLU A 51 18.19 -33.13 12.78
N VAL A 52 18.61 -32.73 13.98
CA VAL A 52 17.88 -31.79 14.85
C VAL A 52 18.84 -30.75 15.40
N THR A 53 18.48 -29.47 15.27
CA THR A 53 19.25 -28.34 15.75
C THR A 53 18.64 -27.79 17.03
N PHE A 54 19.48 -27.56 18.04
CA PHE A 54 19.12 -27.05 19.35
C PHE A 54 19.76 -25.68 19.57
N SER A 55 18.99 -24.74 20.12
CA SER A 55 19.51 -23.48 20.63
C SER A 55 20.16 -23.70 22.00
N ALA A 56 21.27 -23.03 22.27
CA ALA A 56 21.94 -23.09 23.57
C ALA A 56 21.02 -22.67 24.73
N ILE A 57 20.02 -21.82 24.46
CA ILE A 57 19.03 -21.35 25.45
C ILE A 57 18.15 -22.51 25.94
N ASP A 58 17.90 -23.52 25.09
CA ASP A 58 17.02 -24.65 25.39
C ASP A 58 17.77 -25.83 26.02
N ILE A 59 19.10 -25.73 26.16
CA ILE A 59 19.95 -26.80 26.71
C ILE A 59 20.16 -26.54 28.19
N LYS A 60 19.59 -27.40 29.04
CA LYS A 60 19.78 -27.34 30.49
C LYS A 60 21.06 -28.03 30.94
N ASP A 61 21.39 -29.15 30.30
CA ASP A 61 22.58 -29.94 30.60
C ASP A 61 23.07 -30.65 29.31
N LEU A 62 24.38 -30.72 29.12
CA LEU A 62 25.01 -31.38 27.97
C LEU A 62 26.11 -32.29 28.48
N LYS A 63 26.00 -33.58 28.18
CA LYS A 63 27.00 -34.61 28.52
C LYS A 63 27.57 -35.19 27.25
N ILE A 64 28.89 -35.32 27.21
CA ILE A 64 29.57 -35.94 26.08
C ILE A 64 29.76 -37.40 26.43
N LEU A 65 29.23 -38.26 25.57
CA LEU A 65 29.16 -39.69 25.82
C LEU A 65 30.39 -40.42 25.27
N ASP A 66 31.05 -39.90 24.22
CA ASP A 66 32.36 -40.39 23.77
C ASP A 66 33.09 -39.41 22.84
N PHE A 67 34.43 -39.42 22.90
CA PHE A 67 35.34 -38.77 21.95
C PHE A 67 36.17 -39.82 21.21
N GLY A 68 35.78 -40.15 19.98
CA GLY A 68 36.52 -41.08 19.14
C GLY A 68 37.26 -40.37 18.00
N LYS A 69 38.48 -39.86 18.23
CA LYS A 69 39.42 -39.66 17.11
C LYS A 69 39.93 -41.03 16.68
N GLY A 70 39.72 -41.35 15.40
CA GLY A 70 39.79 -42.70 14.86
C GLY A 70 41.14 -43.40 14.95
N SER A 71 41.08 -44.73 14.90
CA SER A 71 42.16 -45.57 14.40
C SER A 71 41.61 -46.63 13.45
N SER A 72 42.30 -46.71 12.32
CA SER A 72 42.13 -47.58 11.15
C SER A 72 41.71 -49.03 11.42
N ARG A 73 40.79 -49.59 10.61
CA ARG A 73 41.00 -50.81 9.78
C ARG A 73 39.73 -51.32 9.09
N ASN A 74 39.98 -51.86 7.89
CA ASN A 74 39.13 -52.66 7.01
C ASN A 74 38.15 -53.63 7.71
N GLY A 75 37.00 -53.87 7.06
CA GLY A 75 36.33 -55.18 7.08
C GLY A 75 34.85 -55.17 7.48
N THR A 76 34.00 -55.57 6.52
CA THR A 76 32.79 -56.42 6.65
C THR A 76 31.79 -56.22 7.80
N SER A 77 30.54 -55.92 7.40
CA SER A 77 29.25 -56.36 7.97
C SER A 77 29.16 -56.75 9.45
N THR A 78 28.31 -56.08 10.23
CA THR A 78 27.28 -56.74 11.08
C THR A 78 26.41 -55.69 11.79
N ASN A 79 25.09 -55.90 11.74
CA ASN A 79 24.10 -55.20 12.56
C ASN A 79 24.42 -55.35 14.05
N LYS A 80 24.55 -54.25 14.79
CA LYS A 80 24.39 -54.24 16.25
C LYS A 80 23.52 -53.08 16.69
N SER A 81 22.37 -53.45 17.24
CA SER A 81 21.42 -52.64 17.98
C SER A 81 22.04 -52.07 19.25
N THR A 82 21.94 -50.76 19.48
CA THR A 82 22.16 -50.15 20.79
C THR A 82 20.82 -49.69 21.36
N THR A 83 20.43 -50.35 22.44
CA THR A 83 19.20 -50.18 23.21
C THR A 83 19.20 -48.87 24.00
N PRO A 84 18.06 -48.16 24.09
CA PRO A 84 17.95 -46.99 24.97
C PRO A 84 17.58 -47.34 26.42
N VAL A 85 18.08 -46.51 27.34
CA VAL A 85 17.78 -46.54 28.78
C VAL A 85 16.49 -45.75 29.07
N ALA A 86 15.60 -46.31 29.89
CA ALA A 86 14.27 -45.78 30.21
C ALA A 86 14.23 -44.87 31.47
N VAL A 87 13.29 -43.90 31.50
CA VAL A 87 12.98 -43.02 32.65
C VAL A 87 11.44 -42.87 32.80
N PRO A 88 10.85 -42.76 34.02
CA PRO A 88 9.42 -43.02 34.31
C PRO A 88 8.47 -41.82 34.16
N LYS A 89 7.17 -42.09 33.91
CA LYS A 89 6.04 -41.12 33.81
C LYS A 89 5.30 -40.93 35.14
N GLY A 90 4.75 -39.72 35.37
CA GLY A 90 3.78 -39.39 36.42
C GLY A 90 2.56 -38.63 35.87
N ASP A 91 1.37 -38.95 36.41
CA ASP A 91 0.01 -38.58 35.94
C ASP A 91 -0.63 -37.36 36.70
N PRO A 92 -1.80 -36.83 36.25
CA PRO A 92 -2.33 -35.48 36.55
C PRO A 92 -3.56 -35.41 37.50
N ARG A 93 -3.93 -34.20 37.99
CA ARG A 93 -5.20 -33.80 38.69
C ARG A 93 -5.44 -32.27 38.49
N THR A 94 -6.51 -31.72 37.88
CA THR A 94 -7.99 -31.55 38.13
C THR A 94 -8.46 -30.30 38.93
N VAL A 95 -9.19 -29.40 38.21
CA VAL A 95 -10.47 -28.64 38.51
C VAL A 95 -10.45 -27.52 39.59
N GLU A 96 -10.93 -26.27 39.36
CA GLU A 96 -12.33 -25.81 39.61
C GLU A 96 -12.71 -24.40 39.05
N LYS A 97 -14.03 -24.22 38.79
CA LYS A 97 -14.80 -23.01 38.40
C LYS A 97 -15.54 -22.43 39.63
N VAL A 98 -15.80 -21.11 39.69
CA VAL A 98 -17.02 -20.52 40.34
C VAL A 98 -17.47 -19.20 39.68
N ASN A 99 -18.79 -19.00 39.69
CA ASN A 99 -19.69 -18.02 39.04
C ASN A 99 -19.75 -16.57 39.60
N SER A 100 -20.39 -15.70 38.80
CA SER A 100 -20.96 -14.36 39.05
C SER A 100 -22.13 -14.34 40.06
N PRO A 101 -22.64 -13.13 40.41
CA PRO A 101 -24.06 -12.85 40.15
C PRO A 101 -24.44 -11.40 39.70
N GLN A 102 -25.73 -11.32 39.34
CA GLN A 102 -26.57 -10.39 38.57
C GLN A 102 -27.10 -9.06 39.20
N HIS A 103 -27.58 -8.19 38.27
CA HIS A 103 -28.79 -7.33 38.23
C HIS A 103 -29.03 -6.12 39.18
N PHE A 104 -29.37 -4.96 38.57
CA PHE A 104 -30.58 -4.19 38.93
C PHE A 104 -31.04 -3.26 37.77
N SER A 105 -32.35 -3.22 37.52
CA SER A 105 -33.06 -2.38 36.53
C SER A 105 -33.82 -1.25 37.23
N LYS A 106 -34.11 -0.14 36.53
CA LYS A 106 -35.38 0.62 36.65
C LYS A 106 -35.55 1.68 35.55
N SER A 107 -36.81 1.83 35.14
CA SER A 107 -37.42 2.64 34.08
C SER A 107 -38.03 3.96 34.57
N TYR A 108 -38.26 4.94 33.68
CA TYR A 108 -39.40 5.90 33.58
C TYR A 108 -39.28 6.56 32.18
N GLY A 109 -40.23 6.44 31.23
CA GLY A 109 -41.41 7.33 30.97
C GLY A 109 -40.99 8.60 30.20
N GLU A 110 -41.64 9.19 29.18
CA GLU A 110 -42.87 8.98 28.39
C GLU A 110 -42.85 10.03 27.23
N ARG A 111 -43.43 9.70 26.07
CA ARG A 111 -44.07 10.53 25.00
C ARG A 111 -43.37 11.78 24.36
N HIS A 112 -43.20 11.73 23.02
CA HIS A 112 -43.94 12.60 22.07
C HIS A 112 -43.87 12.04 20.63
N LEU A 113 -45.02 11.99 19.95
CA LEU A 113 -45.23 11.66 18.53
C LEU A 113 -45.55 12.96 17.79
N GLU A 114 -44.96 13.20 16.60
CA GLU A 114 -45.61 13.89 15.46
C GLU A 114 -44.87 13.57 14.15
N VAL A 115 -45.64 13.49 13.06
CA VAL A 115 -45.35 13.10 11.66
C VAL A 115 -46.23 14.02 10.78
N PRO A 116 -46.07 14.20 9.44
CA PRO A 116 -44.93 14.58 8.58
C PRO A 116 -45.25 15.81 7.67
N GLY A 117 -44.31 16.31 6.85
CA GLY A 117 -44.71 16.98 5.59
C GLY A 117 -43.72 17.91 4.86
N GLN A 118 -43.05 17.33 3.85
CA GLN A 118 -42.76 17.90 2.52
C GLN A 118 -41.56 18.85 2.22
N PRO A 119 -41.09 18.88 0.94
CA PRO A 119 -39.67 18.71 0.58
C PRO A 119 -39.02 19.94 -0.07
N LYS A 120 -37.69 19.94 -0.20
CA LYS A 120 -36.93 20.34 -1.41
C LYS A 120 -35.42 20.39 -1.16
N GLY A 121 -34.66 19.95 -2.17
CA GLY A 121 -33.49 20.71 -2.63
C GLY A 121 -32.12 20.06 -2.43
N PHE A 122 -31.71 19.29 -3.44
CA PHE A 122 -30.31 19.05 -3.79
C PHE A 122 -29.48 20.34 -3.75
N ARG A 123 -28.35 20.34 -3.01
CA ARG A 123 -27.14 21.09 -3.40
C ARG A 123 -25.87 20.32 -3.00
N LYS A 124 -25.16 19.85 -4.03
CA LYS A 124 -23.72 19.57 -4.00
C LYS A 124 -22.99 20.79 -3.43
N ARG A 125 -22.11 20.60 -2.45
CA ARG A 125 -21.10 21.60 -2.09
C ARG A 125 -19.71 21.00 -2.11
N HIS A 126 -18.85 21.70 -2.86
CA HIS A 126 -17.44 21.49 -3.03
C HIS A 126 -16.69 21.61 -1.70
N ASN A 127 -15.72 20.71 -1.51
CA ASN A 127 -14.67 20.84 -0.52
C ASN A 127 -13.64 21.85 -1.04
N SER A 128 -13.40 22.91 -0.28
CA SER A 128 -12.22 23.77 -0.43
C SER A 128 -11.57 23.89 0.94
N TRP A 129 -10.50 23.12 1.11
CA TRP A 129 -9.52 23.27 2.19
C TRP A 129 -8.60 24.43 1.83
N SER A 130 -8.55 25.45 2.68
CA SER A 130 -7.55 26.52 2.60
C SER A 130 -6.74 26.50 3.89
N SER A 131 -5.46 26.20 3.70
CA SER A 131 -4.38 26.27 4.66
C SER A 131 -4.15 27.70 5.15
N SER A 132 -4.17 27.87 6.47
CA SER A 132 -3.76 29.09 7.17
C SER A 132 -2.24 29.16 7.24
N SER A 133 -1.63 29.99 6.40
CA SER A 133 -0.28 30.51 6.61
C SER A 133 -0.36 32.03 6.72
N ARG A 134 -0.10 32.56 7.92
CA ARG A 134 -0.01 33.99 8.19
C ARG A 134 1.24 34.55 7.48
N GLY A 135 1.01 35.38 6.45
CA GLY A 135 2.03 36.19 5.78
C GLY A 135 1.59 37.65 5.81
N VAL A 136 2.54 38.53 6.12
CA VAL A 136 2.37 39.96 6.40
C VAL A 136 1.96 40.73 5.13
N ASN A 137 0.97 41.61 5.28
CA ASN A 137 0.40 42.48 4.26
C ASN A 137 1.44 43.44 3.65
N GLN A 138 1.51 43.50 2.32
CA GLN A 138 1.86 44.73 1.60
C GLN A 138 0.76 45.05 0.58
N VAL A 139 0.27 46.29 0.67
CA VAL A 139 -0.83 46.87 -0.11
C VAL A 139 -0.26 47.63 -1.30
N THR A 140 -0.77 47.34 -2.49
CA THR A 140 -0.50 48.08 -3.74
C THR A 140 -1.29 49.40 -3.79
N PRO A 141 -0.69 50.55 -4.19
CA PRO A 141 -1.42 51.81 -4.33
C PRO A 141 -2.10 51.94 -5.70
N LYS A 142 -3.39 52.31 -5.69
CA LYS A 142 -4.14 52.81 -6.86
C LYS A 142 -3.76 54.27 -7.16
N LYS A 143 -3.65 54.63 -8.44
CA LYS A 143 -3.31 55.98 -8.93
C LYS A 143 -4.51 56.59 -9.68
N ASN A 144 -5.01 57.74 -9.20
CA ASN A 144 -5.65 58.80 -9.98
C ASN A 144 -4.77 60.05 -9.74
N GLY A 145 -4.11 60.62 -10.76
CA GLY A 145 -4.51 61.86 -11.46
C GLY A 145 -4.21 63.11 -10.61
N VAL A 146 -3.51 64.19 -10.99
CA VAL A 146 -3.08 64.80 -12.27
C VAL A 146 -2.09 65.95 -11.90
N LYS A 147 -1.08 66.23 -12.75
CA LYS A 147 -0.22 67.47 -12.88
C LYS A 147 0.70 67.82 -11.68
N ASN A 148 1.95 68.30 -11.82
CA ASN A 148 2.58 69.15 -12.84
C ASN A 148 4.12 69.11 -12.67
N GLY A 149 4.88 69.18 -13.78
CA GLY A 149 6.33 69.54 -13.84
C GLY A 149 7.30 68.51 -13.21
N GLY A 150 8.41 68.08 -13.81
CA GLY A 150 9.21 68.59 -14.91
C GLY A 150 10.66 68.27 -14.54
N GLY A 151 11.29 67.31 -15.24
CA GLY A 151 12.71 67.00 -15.12
C GLY A 151 13.01 65.61 -14.54
N GLN A 152 13.91 64.88 -15.24
CA GLN A 152 14.53 63.61 -14.85
C GLN A 152 13.74 62.31 -15.13
N MET A 153 13.39 62.04 -16.39
CA MET A 153 13.16 60.66 -16.83
C MET A 153 13.51 60.40 -18.30
N LYS A 154 14.40 61.24 -18.89
CA LYS A 154 14.80 61.12 -20.30
C LYS A 154 16.13 60.38 -20.53
N GLN A 155 16.74 59.82 -19.48
CA GLN A 155 18.07 59.17 -19.56
C GLN A 155 18.04 57.65 -19.40
N ARG A 156 16.88 56.99 -19.34
CA ARG A 156 16.80 55.54 -19.14
C ARG A 156 16.21 54.74 -20.30
N ASP A 157 15.68 55.40 -21.31
CA ASP A 157 15.04 54.71 -22.45
C ASP A 157 15.95 54.62 -23.69
N ASP A 158 17.10 55.30 -23.70
CA ASP A 158 18.07 55.26 -24.80
C ASP A 158 18.92 53.97 -24.83
N GLU A 159 18.99 53.20 -23.74
CA GLU A 159 19.79 51.95 -23.69
C GLU A 159 19.03 50.70 -24.15
N CYS A 160 17.72 50.77 -24.38
CA CYS A 160 16.92 49.59 -24.71
C CYS A 160 16.43 49.54 -26.17
N PHE A 161 16.45 50.67 -26.88
CA PHE A 161 16.00 50.77 -28.28
C PHE A 161 16.86 51.71 -29.14
N GLY A 162 18.04 52.10 -28.66
CA GLY A 162 18.93 53.08 -29.31
C GLY A 162 19.98 52.48 -30.24
N ASP A 163 19.77 51.28 -30.80
CA ASP A 163 20.70 50.72 -31.80
C ASP A 163 20.11 50.86 -33.21
N GLY A 164 20.91 51.48 -34.08
CA GLY A 164 20.47 52.14 -35.31
C GLY A 164 19.85 51.20 -36.33
N VAL A 165 18.62 51.53 -36.73
CA VAL A 165 18.00 51.06 -37.98
C VAL A 165 17.55 52.29 -38.78
N GLU A 166 18.50 53.16 -39.10
CA GLU A 166 18.26 54.36 -39.91
C GLU A 166 18.84 54.24 -41.33
N ASP A 167 19.01 53.02 -41.85
CA ASP A 167 19.56 52.78 -43.20
C ASP A 167 18.70 51.82 -44.05
N GLY A 168 17.37 51.85 -43.83
CA GLY A 168 16.41 51.04 -44.61
C GLY A 168 15.02 51.66 -44.79
N LEU A 169 14.75 52.86 -44.26
CA LEU A 169 13.42 53.48 -44.27
C LEU A 169 13.21 54.53 -45.38
N ASN A 170 13.99 54.48 -46.46
CA ASN A 170 13.77 55.31 -47.66
C ASN A 170 12.97 54.59 -48.76
N ALA A 171 12.46 53.39 -48.49
CA ALA A 171 11.40 52.80 -49.30
C ALA A 171 10.06 53.22 -48.70
N ASP A 172 9.53 54.36 -49.14
CA ASP A 172 8.16 54.74 -48.84
C ASP A 172 7.25 53.58 -49.24
N PHE A 173 6.56 53.01 -48.25
CA PHE A 173 5.62 51.92 -48.46
C PHE A 173 4.52 52.43 -49.40
N ASP A 174 4.52 51.95 -50.64
CA ASP A 174 3.57 52.34 -51.68
C ASP A 174 2.17 51.77 -51.35
N PHE A 175 1.43 52.54 -50.56
CA PHE A 175 0.05 52.23 -50.20
C PHE A 175 -0.87 52.18 -51.43
N GLU A 176 -0.55 52.90 -52.50
CA GLU A 176 -1.40 53.03 -53.68
C GLU A 176 -1.18 51.85 -54.65
N GLY A 177 0.08 51.44 -54.87
CA GLY A 177 0.43 50.25 -55.64
C GLY A 177 -0.04 48.94 -55.00
N ASN A 178 0.05 48.81 -53.67
CA ASN A 178 -0.50 47.65 -52.97
C ASN A 178 -2.03 47.63 -52.96
N LEU A 179 -2.67 48.79 -52.96
CA LEU A 179 -4.14 48.90 -53.03
C LEU A 179 -4.66 48.60 -54.44
N ALA A 180 -3.86 48.90 -55.48
CA ALA A 180 -4.15 48.53 -56.87
C ALA A 180 -4.01 47.02 -57.16
N LEU A 181 -3.19 46.29 -56.39
CA LEU A 181 -3.12 44.83 -56.44
C LEU A 181 -4.37 44.16 -55.85
N PHE A 182 -5.17 44.89 -55.07
CA PHE A 182 -6.39 44.38 -54.46
C PHE A 182 -7.59 44.68 -55.37
N ASP A 183 -7.96 43.70 -56.19
CA ASP A 183 -9.17 43.80 -57.03
C ASP A 183 -10.42 43.72 -56.15
N LYS A 184 -10.79 44.88 -55.63
CA LYS A 184 -11.96 45.08 -54.78
C LYS A 184 -13.23 44.64 -55.51
N ALA A 185 -13.32 44.81 -56.84
CA ALA A 185 -14.48 44.42 -57.62
C ALA A 185 -14.59 42.89 -57.74
N ALA A 186 -13.47 42.18 -57.95
CA ALA A 186 -13.44 40.73 -57.95
C ALA A 186 -13.89 40.16 -56.60
N VAL A 187 -13.40 40.71 -55.49
CA VAL A 187 -13.79 40.27 -54.13
C VAL A 187 -15.28 40.52 -53.86
N PHE A 188 -15.83 41.68 -54.25
CA PHE A 188 -17.27 41.93 -54.09
C PHE A 188 -18.12 41.04 -55.00
N SER A 189 -17.64 40.69 -56.20
CA SER A 189 -18.32 39.73 -57.06
C SER A 189 -18.34 38.32 -56.45
N GLU A 190 -17.27 37.89 -55.80
CA GLU A 190 -17.21 36.61 -55.10
C GLU A 190 -18.15 36.57 -53.88
N ILE A 191 -18.23 37.67 -53.13
CA ILE A 191 -19.18 37.83 -52.02
C ILE A 191 -20.63 37.78 -52.53
N ASP A 192 -20.97 38.51 -53.60
CA ASP A 192 -22.31 38.50 -54.19
C ASP A 192 -22.70 37.10 -54.73
N ILE A 193 -21.75 36.36 -55.32
CA ILE A 193 -21.97 34.98 -55.79
C ILE A 193 -22.19 34.04 -54.58
N SER A 194 -21.46 34.26 -53.48
CA SER A 194 -21.59 33.47 -52.25
C SER A 194 -22.92 33.72 -51.53
N GLU A 195 -23.41 34.96 -51.50
CA GLU A 195 -24.71 35.29 -50.89
C GLU A 195 -25.87 34.81 -51.76
N ARG A 196 -25.77 34.90 -53.09
CA ARG A 196 -26.78 34.36 -54.02
C ARG A 196 -26.88 32.83 -53.98
N ARG A 197 -25.81 32.11 -53.64
CA ARG A 197 -25.85 30.65 -53.42
C ARG A 197 -26.56 30.24 -52.12
N ASN A 198 -26.69 31.13 -51.14
CA ASN A 198 -27.34 30.87 -49.86
C ASN A 198 -28.80 31.35 -49.78
N GLY A 199 -29.37 31.75 -50.93
CA GLY A 199 -30.75 32.19 -51.08
C GLY A 199 -31.76 31.10 -51.48
N ALA A 200 -31.51 29.82 -51.22
CA ALA A 200 -32.54 28.77 -51.18
C ALA A 200 -31.90 27.48 -50.66
N ARG A 201 -32.57 26.80 -49.73
CA ARG A 201 -32.20 25.46 -49.25
C ARG A 201 -32.05 24.50 -50.43
N SER A 202 -30.83 24.30 -50.91
CA SER A 202 -30.50 23.23 -51.86
C SER A 202 -29.43 22.33 -51.27
N ARG A 203 -29.87 21.11 -51.00
CA ARG A 203 -29.10 19.94 -50.62
C ARG A 203 -28.16 19.61 -51.79
N GLY A 204 -26.88 19.96 -51.67
CA GLY A 204 -25.84 19.78 -52.69
C GLY A 204 -24.61 19.06 -52.13
N THR A 205 -23.93 18.33 -53.01
CA THR A 205 -22.97 17.23 -52.85
C THR A 205 -21.65 17.51 -52.10
N PRO A 206 -20.95 16.47 -51.58
CA PRO A 206 -19.82 16.58 -50.66
C PRO A 206 -18.50 16.69 -51.42
N GLN A 207 -18.14 17.87 -51.92
CA GLN A 207 -16.79 18.08 -52.44
C GLN A 207 -16.42 19.57 -52.50
N ASP A 208 -16.30 20.18 -51.32
CA ASP A 208 -15.36 21.28 -51.07
C ASP A 208 -15.34 21.52 -49.56
N GLN A 209 -14.35 20.90 -48.90
CA GLN A 209 -14.07 21.19 -47.50
C GLN A 209 -13.45 22.58 -47.42
N THR A 210 -14.28 23.60 -47.27
CA THR A 210 -13.83 24.84 -46.64
C THR A 210 -13.18 24.45 -45.31
N PRO A 211 -11.92 24.85 -45.03
CA PRO A 211 -11.29 24.52 -43.76
C PRO A 211 -12.21 25.03 -42.65
N THR A 212 -12.58 24.12 -41.76
CA THR A 212 -13.45 24.40 -40.62
C THR A 212 -12.88 25.61 -39.89
N ARG A 213 -13.54 26.77 -40.01
CA ARG A 213 -13.18 27.96 -39.26
C ARG A 213 -13.33 27.60 -37.79
N TYR A 214 -12.20 27.38 -37.12
CA TYR A 214 -12.16 27.14 -35.69
C TYR A 214 -12.89 28.27 -34.99
N ARG A 215 -13.72 27.94 -34.01
CA ARG A 215 -14.28 29.00 -33.17
C ARG A 215 -13.17 29.65 -32.37
N HIS A 216 -13.38 30.91 -31.97
CA HIS A 216 -12.43 31.67 -31.15
C HIS A 216 -12.19 31.04 -29.77
N ASP A 217 -13.05 30.12 -29.33
CA ASP A 217 -12.98 29.34 -28.10
C ASP A 217 -12.64 27.86 -28.33
N GLU A 218 -12.38 27.45 -29.57
CA GLU A 218 -12.04 26.06 -29.89
C GLU A 218 -10.55 25.81 -29.67
N ASN A 219 -10.23 24.75 -28.93
CA ASN A 219 -8.84 24.36 -28.73
C ASN A 219 -8.29 23.73 -30.02
N ILE A 220 -7.45 24.47 -30.73
CA ILE A 220 -6.90 24.10 -32.06
C ILE A 220 -5.72 23.10 -31.92
N LEU A 221 -5.21 22.92 -30.70
CA LEU A 221 -4.21 21.91 -30.41
C LEU A 221 -4.91 20.64 -29.97
N GLU A 222 -4.71 19.53 -30.72
CA GLU A 222 -4.98 18.20 -30.20
C GLU A 222 -4.18 18.05 -28.89
N ALA A 223 -4.86 18.16 -27.76
CA ALA A 223 -4.25 17.96 -26.46
C ALA A 223 -3.90 16.48 -26.33
N LYS A 224 -2.77 16.06 -26.92
CA LYS A 224 -2.14 14.79 -26.57
C LYS A 224 -1.94 14.86 -25.06
N PRO A 225 -2.58 13.98 -24.27
CA PRO A 225 -2.42 14.02 -22.82
C PRO A 225 -0.93 14.02 -22.53
N ILE A 226 -0.44 15.02 -21.81
CA ILE A 226 0.97 15.06 -21.44
C ILE A 226 1.18 13.90 -20.47
N VAL A 227 1.72 12.80 -20.98
CA VAL A 227 2.00 11.59 -20.20
C VAL A 227 3.27 11.86 -19.40
N TYR A 228 3.12 12.21 -18.13
CA TYR A 228 4.27 12.43 -17.26
C TYR A 228 4.85 11.10 -16.79
N ARG A 229 5.77 10.53 -17.58
CA ARG A 229 6.49 9.29 -17.23
C ARG A 229 7.79 9.60 -16.50
N GLN A 230 7.67 9.89 -15.21
CA GLN A 230 8.81 10.23 -14.36
C GLN A 230 9.42 9.03 -13.63
N ILE A 231 8.71 7.89 -13.61
CA ILE A 231 9.17 6.62 -13.05
C ILE A 231 9.52 5.66 -14.19
N VAL A 232 10.74 5.13 -14.18
CA VAL A 232 11.21 4.12 -15.14
C VAL A 232 11.79 2.96 -14.35
N VAL A 233 11.29 1.76 -14.64
CA VAL A 233 11.70 0.50 -14.00
C VAL A 233 12.45 -0.36 -15.02
N PRO A 234 13.41 -1.20 -14.59
CA PRO A 234 14.24 -1.97 -15.51
C PRO A 234 13.45 -3.05 -16.25
N GLN A 235 12.46 -3.65 -15.58
CA GLN A 235 11.55 -4.64 -16.14
C GLN A 235 10.12 -4.26 -15.68
N PRO A 236 9.35 -3.55 -16.52
CA PRO A 236 7.97 -3.21 -16.18
C PRO A 236 7.10 -4.47 -16.21
N GLY A 237 6.16 -4.57 -15.27
CA GLY A 237 5.10 -5.59 -15.33
C GLY A 237 4.06 -5.27 -16.39
N ASP A 238 3.10 -6.20 -16.57
CA ASP A 238 2.06 -6.13 -17.61
C ASP A 238 1.12 -4.92 -17.49
N LYS A 239 1.00 -4.31 -16.31
CA LYS A 239 0.06 -3.21 -16.05
C LYS A 239 0.78 -1.89 -15.77
N GLU A 240 0.24 -0.81 -16.32
CA GLU A 240 0.61 0.56 -15.93
C GLU A 240 -0.56 1.23 -15.23
N TYR A 241 -0.26 2.08 -14.26
CA TYR A 241 -1.24 2.88 -13.55
C TYR A 241 -1.00 4.37 -13.80
N CYS A 242 -2.03 5.17 -13.60
CA CYS A 242 -1.97 6.63 -13.63
C CYS A 242 -2.53 7.21 -12.35
N THR A 243 -1.81 8.18 -11.77
CA THR A 243 -2.35 9.00 -10.67
C THR A 243 -3.43 9.96 -11.18
N ASP A 244 -4.18 10.57 -10.27
CA ASP A 244 -5.14 11.63 -10.60
C ASP A 244 -4.51 12.84 -11.33
N SER A 245 -3.19 13.05 -11.17
CA SER A 245 -2.42 14.08 -11.86
C SER A 245 -1.86 13.65 -13.22
N GLY A 246 -2.15 12.43 -13.67
CA GLY A 246 -1.66 11.89 -14.94
C GLY A 246 -0.21 11.40 -14.92
N LEU A 247 0.40 11.23 -13.74
CA LEU A 247 1.72 10.61 -13.61
C LEU A 247 1.59 9.10 -13.83
N VAL A 248 2.41 8.56 -14.74
CA VAL A 248 2.44 7.12 -15.01
C VAL A 248 3.29 6.42 -13.95
N VAL A 249 2.69 5.45 -13.28
CA VAL A 249 3.34 4.56 -12.32
C VAL A 249 3.35 3.14 -12.89
N PRO A 250 4.51 2.62 -13.32
CA PRO A 250 4.61 1.26 -13.84
C PRO A 250 4.47 0.24 -12.70
N SER A 251 3.89 -0.92 -13.01
CA SER A 251 3.97 -2.07 -12.11
C SER A 251 5.37 -2.68 -12.07
N ILE A 252 5.71 -3.30 -10.94
CA ILE A 252 6.97 -4.03 -10.75
C ILE A 252 6.69 -5.49 -10.39
N SER A 253 7.69 -6.36 -10.56
CA SER A 253 7.61 -7.73 -10.06
C SER A 253 7.79 -7.79 -8.55
N TYR A 254 7.34 -8.89 -7.95
CA TYR A 254 7.55 -9.14 -6.53
C TYR A 254 9.04 -9.22 -6.17
N GLU A 255 9.86 -9.86 -7.02
CA GLU A 255 11.30 -9.99 -6.82
C GLU A 255 12.00 -8.63 -6.79
N LEU A 256 11.58 -7.70 -7.66
CA LEU A 256 12.13 -6.35 -7.69
C LEU A 256 11.73 -5.57 -6.43
N GLN A 257 10.47 -5.69 -5.98
CA GLN A 257 10.03 -5.05 -4.74
C GLN A 257 10.78 -5.63 -3.52
N LYS A 258 10.93 -6.95 -3.43
CA LYS A 258 11.69 -7.61 -2.36
C LYS A 258 13.13 -7.13 -2.33
N ARG A 259 13.79 -7.01 -3.49
CA ARG A 259 15.15 -6.44 -3.59
C ARG A 259 15.18 -4.98 -3.14
N LEU A 260 14.23 -4.16 -3.57
CA LEU A 260 14.12 -2.75 -3.17
C LEU A 260 14.02 -2.60 -1.64
N LEU A 261 13.14 -3.39 -1.00
CA LEU A 261 12.97 -3.38 0.45
C LEU A 261 14.23 -3.87 1.19
N ALA A 262 14.91 -4.89 0.67
CA ALA A 262 16.16 -5.38 1.24
C ALA A 262 17.30 -4.34 1.16
N VAL A 263 17.38 -3.56 0.07
CA VAL A 263 18.34 -2.45 -0.04
C VAL A 263 17.95 -1.34 0.94
N ALA A 264 16.67 -0.96 1.02
CA ALA A 264 16.21 0.05 1.97
C ALA A 264 16.55 -0.31 3.43
N GLU A 265 16.43 -1.59 3.78
CA GLU A 265 16.78 -2.12 5.10
C GLU A 265 18.28 -1.97 5.41
N ARG A 266 19.16 -2.18 4.43
CA ARG A 266 20.62 -1.96 4.58
C ARG A 266 20.95 -0.49 4.90
N TYR A 267 20.13 0.45 4.44
CA TYR A 267 20.27 1.88 4.75
C TYR A 267 19.50 2.31 6.01
N GLY A 268 18.99 1.37 6.80
CA GLY A 268 18.37 1.64 8.11
C GLY A 268 16.86 1.89 8.07
N LEU A 269 16.20 1.68 6.93
CA LEU A 269 14.74 1.60 6.87
C LEU A 269 14.30 0.18 7.24
N THR A 270 14.42 -0.16 8.52
CA THR A 270 14.15 -1.49 9.09
C THR A 270 12.70 -1.93 8.91
N LEU A 271 12.44 -3.24 9.01
CA LEU A 271 11.09 -3.80 8.94
C LEU A 271 10.11 -3.09 9.88
N ASP A 272 10.47 -2.88 11.14
CA ASP A 272 9.59 -2.22 12.13
C ASP A 272 9.24 -0.79 11.72
N ARG A 273 10.20 -0.03 11.16
CA ARG A 273 9.95 1.33 10.64
C ARG A 273 8.98 1.31 9.47
N ARG A 274 9.10 0.31 8.58
CA ARG A 274 8.19 0.12 7.44
C ARG A 274 6.81 -0.31 7.91
N LEU A 275 6.71 -1.19 8.90
CA LEU A 275 5.44 -1.63 9.50
C LEU A 275 4.71 -0.45 10.13
N GLU A 276 5.37 0.36 10.95
CA GLU A 276 4.79 1.56 11.56
C GLU A 276 4.28 2.54 10.48
N MET A 277 5.11 2.84 9.48
CA MET A 277 4.72 3.76 8.40
C MET A 277 3.54 3.21 7.59
N THR A 278 3.54 1.91 7.29
CA THR A 278 2.44 1.23 6.59
C THR A 278 1.15 1.29 7.42
N GLY A 279 1.22 1.01 8.72
CA GLY A 279 0.09 1.07 9.63
C GLY A 279 -0.51 2.47 9.74
N VAL A 280 0.33 3.50 9.86
CA VAL A 280 -0.11 4.92 9.86
C VAL A 280 -0.81 5.27 8.55
N CYS A 281 -0.20 4.96 7.40
CA CYS A 281 -0.76 5.35 6.11
C CYS A 281 -2.04 4.57 5.77
N ALA A 282 -2.06 3.26 6.04
CA ALA A 282 -3.22 2.41 5.83
C ALA A 282 -4.39 2.82 6.73
N SER A 283 -4.12 3.15 8.01
CA SER A 283 -5.16 3.62 8.93
C SER A 283 -5.72 4.98 8.51
N GLN A 284 -4.89 5.93 8.04
CA GLN A 284 -5.37 7.21 7.50
C GLN A 284 -6.27 7.03 6.27
N MET A 285 -5.93 6.09 5.39
CA MET A 285 -6.79 5.71 4.26
C MET A 285 -8.11 5.12 4.78
N ALA A 286 -8.06 4.14 5.68
CA ALA A 286 -9.25 3.51 6.26
C ALA A 286 -10.16 4.52 6.98
N LEU A 287 -9.62 5.45 7.77
CA LEU A 287 -10.37 6.54 8.40
C LEU A 287 -11.08 7.42 7.36
N THR A 288 -10.42 7.70 6.23
CA THR A 288 -11.04 8.44 5.12
C THR A 288 -12.21 7.64 4.52
N LEU A 289 -12.05 6.33 4.33
CA LEU A 289 -13.11 5.44 3.83
C LEU A 289 -14.30 5.33 4.80
N LEU A 290 -14.05 5.41 6.10
CA LEU A 290 -15.06 5.33 7.16
C LEU A 290 -15.87 6.62 7.36
N GLY A 291 -15.62 7.67 6.57
CA GLY A 291 -16.34 8.96 6.64
C GLY A 291 -15.45 10.17 6.97
N GLY A 292 -14.15 9.95 7.19
CA GLY A 292 -13.16 10.99 7.36
C GLY A 292 -13.37 11.85 8.62
N PRO A 293 -12.76 13.05 8.68
CA PRO A 293 -12.71 13.85 9.90
C PRO A 293 -14.07 14.25 10.45
N ASN A 294 -15.11 14.32 9.60
CA ASN A 294 -16.47 14.64 10.03
C ASN A 294 -17.07 13.58 10.96
N ARG A 295 -16.73 12.30 10.76
CA ARG A 295 -17.22 11.20 11.61
C ARG A 295 -16.45 11.14 12.93
N PHE A 296 -15.14 11.35 12.92
CA PHE A 296 -14.25 11.21 14.08
C PHE A 296 -14.04 12.52 14.86
N THR A 297 -14.98 13.48 14.78
CA THR A 297 -14.90 14.67 15.63
C THR A 297 -15.34 14.34 17.07
N PRO A 298 -14.69 14.89 18.11
CA PRO A 298 -15.10 14.66 19.50
C PRO A 298 -16.53 15.11 19.83
N LYS A 299 -17.12 15.96 18.98
CA LYS A 299 -18.49 16.45 19.11
C LYS A 299 -19.52 15.48 18.54
N ASN A 300 -19.08 14.51 17.75
CA ASN A 300 -19.94 13.52 17.12
C ASN A 300 -20.13 12.33 18.08
N LEU A 301 -21.32 12.26 18.69
CA LEU A 301 -21.69 11.19 19.63
C LEU A 301 -22.36 9.99 18.94
N HIS A 302 -22.32 9.90 17.60
CA HIS A 302 -22.81 8.73 16.90
C HIS A 302 -21.99 7.47 17.21
N GLN A 303 -22.54 6.31 16.87
CA GLN A 303 -21.87 5.02 17.04
C GLN A 303 -20.52 5.02 16.32
N ARG A 304 -19.48 4.58 17.05
CA ARG A 304 -18.13 4.38 16.51
C ARG A 304 -18.15 3.30 15.42
N PRO A 305 -17.40 3.47 14.32
CA PRO A 305 -17.34 2.45 13.30
C PRO A 305 -16.68 1.18 13.81
N THR A 306 -17.19 0.04 13.37
CA THR A 306 -16.62 -1.27 13.64
C THR A 306 -15.82 -1.75 12.43
N VAL A 307 -14.57 -2.16 12.66
CA VAL A 307 -13.65 -2.65 11.63
C VAL A 307 -13.15 -4.03 12.00
N ALA A 308 -13.35 -5.00 11.10
CA ALA A 308 -12.73 -6.31 11.21
C ALA A 308 -11.40 -6.33 10.45
N VAL A 309 -10.32 -6.76 11.11
CA VAL A 309 -8.99 -6.88 10.50
C VAL A 309 -8.63 -8.36 10.45
N LEU A 310 -8.51 -8.90 9.25
CA LEU A 310 -8.23 -10.32 9.01
C LEU A 310 -6.75 -10.49 8.68
N CYS A 311 -5.96 -11.04 9.60
CA CYS A 311 -4.51 -11.16 9.45
C CYS A 311 -4.05 -12.61 9.38
N GLY A 312 -3.12 -12.92 8.47
CA GLY A 312 -2.36 -14.17 8.49
C GLY A 312 -1.06 -14.09 9.32
N PRO A 313 -0.38 -15.22 9.57
CA PRO A 313 0.81 -15.30 10.43
C PRO A 313 2.11 -14.92 9.70
N HIS A 314 2.12 -13.78 9.02
CA HIS A 314 3.22 -13.33 8.16
C HIS A 314 3.35 -11.80 8.16
N VAL A 315 4.30 -11.26 7.40
CA VAL A 315 4.63 -9.82 7.38
C VAL A 315 3.42 -8.95 6.98
N GLN A 316 2.62 -9.36 5.99
CA GLN A 316 1.39 -8.65 5.61
C GLN A 316 0.35 -8.64 6.73
N GLY A 317 0.25 -9.74 7.49
CA GLY A 317 -0.55 -9.78 8.71
C GLY A 317 -0.07 -8.77 9.74
N ALA A 318 1.24 -8.64 9.95
CA ALA A 318 1.81 -7.62 10.84
C ALA A 318 1.48 -6.19 10.36
N GLN A 319 1.48 -5.92 9.04
CA GLN A 319 1.03 -4.63 8.49
C GLN A 319 -0.44 -4.36 8.84
N GLY A 320 -1.30 -5.38 8.76
CA GLY A 320 -2.71 -5.33 9.17
C GLY A 320 -2.87 -5.05 10.66
N ILE A 321 -2.10 -5.71 11.52
CA ILE A 321 -2.13 -5.49 12.98
C ILE A 321 -1.70 -4.06 13.32
N SER A 322 -0.63 -3.55 12.69
CA SER A 322 -0.17 -2.17 12.84
C SER A 322 -1.28 -1.19 12.43
N CYS A 323 -1.92 -1.40 11.28
CA CYS A 323 -3.07 -0.60 10.84
C CYS A 323 -4.23 -0.66 11.84
N GLY A 324 -4.58 -1.85 12.33
CA GLY A 324 -5.62 -2.06 13.34
C GLY A 324 -5.33 -1.33 14.65
N ARG A 325 -4.07 -1.34 15.10
CA ARG A 325 -3.61 -0.61 16.29
C ARG A 325 -3.82 0.90 16.12
N HIS A 326 -3.42 1.47 14.99
CA HIS A 326 -3.64 2.90 14.72
C HIS A 326 -5.13 3.24 14.66
N LEU A 327 -5.96 2.40 14.04
CA LEU A 327 -7.42 2.60 14.03
C LEU A 327 -8.02 2.58 15.45
N ALA A 328 -7.60 1.62 16.28
CA ALA A 328 -8.06 1.53 17.67
C ALA A 328 -7.67 2.78 18.49
N ASN A 329 -6.48 3.33 18.25
CA ASN A 329 -6.06 4.61 18.86
C ASN A 329 -6.91 5.80 18.42
N HIS A 330 -7.56 5.72 17.26
CA HIS A 330 -8.51 6.72 16.74
C HIS A 330 -9.97 6.40 17.08
N GLU A 331 -10.20 5.64 18.15
CA GLU A 331 -11.53 5.31 18.67
C GLU A 331 -12.41 4.48 17.71
N VAL A 332 -11.80 3.78 16.75
CA VAL A 332 -12.49 2.78 15.94
C VAL A 332 -12.63 1.50 16.76
N GLU A 333 -13.78 0.83 16.69
CA GLU A 333 -13.95 -0.49 17.29
C GLU A 333 -13.27 -1.53 16.39
N VAL A 334 -12.07 -1.97 16.78
CA VAL A 334 -11.27 -2.89 15.97
C VAL A 334 -11.36 -4.31 16.52
N ILE A 335 -11.72 -5.25 15.65
CA ILE A 335 -11.74 -6.69 15.94
C ILE A 335 -10.72 -7.36 15.03
N LEU A 336 -9.60 -7.79 15.61
CA LEU A 336 -8.49 -8.42 14.91
C LEU A 336 -8.64 -9.94 14.94
N PHE A 337 -8.84 -10.56 13.78
CA PHE A 337 -8.72 -12.00 13.61
C PHE A 337 -7.26 -12.36 13.30
N LEU A 338 -6.68 -13.20 14.15
CA LEU A 338 -5.36 -13.81 13.95
C LEU A 338 -5.41 -15.29 14.38
N PRO A 339 -5.31 -16.26 13.47
CA PRO A 339 -5.25 -17.68 13.79
C PRO A 339 -4.07 -18.02 14.72
N ASN A 340 -4.24 -19.05 15.56
CA ASN A 340 -3.17 -19.56 16.41
C ASN A 340 -2.18 -20.40 15.60
N PHE A 341 -0.90 -20.08 15.70
CA PHE A 341 0.19 -20.84 15.08
C PHE A 341 1.24 -21.24 16.12
N VAL A 342 1.84 -22.42 15.92
CA VAL A 342 2.87 -22.97 16.83
C VAL A 342 4.11 -22.07 16.88
N LYS A 343 4.50 -21.51 15.73
CA LYS A 343 5.59 -20.54 15.63
C LYS A 343 5.05 -19.26 15.00
N MET A 344 4.98 -18.21 15.80
CA MET A 344 4.67 -16.86 15.34
C MET A 344 5.94 -16.16 14.89
N LEU A 345 5.85 -15.37 13.82
CA LEU A 345 6.96 -14.55 13.35
C LEU A 345 7.16 -13.35 14.30
N ASP A 346 8.40 -12.98 14.60
CA ASP A 346 8.71 -11.94 15.60
C ASP A 346 8.02 -10.62 15.32
N CYS A 347 7.94 -10.19 14.05
CA CYS A 347 7.25 -8.96 13.68
C CYS A 347 5.75 -8.99 14.01
N VAL A 348 5.10 -10.15 13.88
CA VAL A 348 3.67 -10.33 14.23
C VAL A 348 3.51 -10.28 15.75
N THR A 349 4.40 -10.95 16.49
CA THR A 349 4.42 -10.93 17.96
C THR A 349 4.63 -9.52 18.51
N SER A 350 5.56 -8.76 17.94
CA SER A 350 5.85 -7.38 18.31
C SER A 350 4.64 -6.47 18.07
N GLU A 351 4.04 -6.51 16.88
CA GLU A 351 2.84 -5.71 16.58
C GLU A 351 1.64 -6.11 17.45
N LEU A 352 1.47 -7.40 17.71
CA LEU A 352 0.38 -7.87 18.58
C LEU A 352 0.57 -7.39 20.02
N THR A 353 1.81 -7.35 20.52
CA THR A 353 2.13 -6.82 21.85
C THR A 353 1.70 -5.37 21.99
N LEU A 354 1.90 -4.55 20.95
CA LEU A 354 1.44 -3.16 20.91
C LEU A 354 -0.08 -3.06 20.75
N PHE A 355 -0.68 -3.87 19.86
CA PHE A 355 -2.13 -3.90 19.65
C PHE A 355 -2.89 -4.21 20.94
N ASN A 356 -2.38 -5.14 21.75
CA ASN A 356 -2.96 -5.53 23.04
C ASN A 356 -2.87 -4.42 24.12
N LYS A 357 -2.20 -3.30 23.85
CA LYS A 357 -2.23 -2.10 24.69
C LYS A 357 -3.29 -1.08 24.25
N THR A 358 -4.02 -1.37 23.17
CA THR A 358 -5.17 -0.58 22.71
C THR A 358 -6.48 -1.15 23.27
N GLY A 359 -7.61 -0.50 22.94
CA GLY A 359 -8.95 -1.03 23.23
C GLY A 359 -9.47 -2.06 22.21
N GLY A 360 -8.66 -2.45 21.22
CA GLY A 360 -9.05 -3.42 20.20
C GLY A 360 -9.18 -4.85 20.74
N LYS A 361 -10.08 -5.64 20.15
CA LYS A 361 -10.33 -7.04 20.53
C LYS A 361 -9.58 -7.98 19.59
N GLN A 362 -8.70 -8.82 20.12
CA GLN A 362 -8.11 -9.94 19.37
C GLN A 362 -9.02 -11.18 19.47
N VAL A 363 -9.23 -11.86 18.34
CA VAL A 363 -9.90 -13.15 18.25
C VAL A 363 -9.07 -14.13 17.41
N SER A 364 -9.15 -15.41 17.73
CA SER A 364 -8.46 -16.47 16.98
C SER A 364 -9.40 -17.41 16.23
N ASN A 365 -10.71 -17.27 16.44
CA ASN A 365 -11.74 -18.02 15.76
C ASN A 365 -12.66 -17.07 14.98
N VAL A 366 -13.01 -17.46 13.75
CA VAL A 366 -13.93 -16.72 12.88
C VAL A 366 -15.31 -16.57 13.53
N LYS A 367 -15.72 -17.53 14.38
CA LYS A 367 -17.00 -17.48 15.11
C LYS A 367 -17.08 -16.35 16.15
N ASP A 368 -15.95 -15.78 16.55
CA ASP A 368 -15.91 -14.68 17.50
C ASP A 368 -15.96 -13.30 16.81
N LEU A 369 -16.00 -13.29 15.46
CA LEU A 369 -16.25 -12.10 14.66
C LEU A 369 -17.75 -11.74 14.67
N PRO A 370 -18.12 -10.48 14.40
CA PRO A 370 -19.51 -10.07 14.38
C PRO A 370 -20.35 -10.80 13.32
N ASP A 371 -21.54 -11.26 13.72
CA ASP A 371 -22.54 -11.80 12.80
C ASP A 371 -23.22 -10.70 11.96
N THR A 372 -23.20 -9.45 12.47
CA THR A 372 -23.72 -8.29 11.76
C THR A 372 -22.67 -7.69 10.83
N PRO A 373 -23.09 -7.10 9.69
CA PRO A 373 -22.18 -6.38 8.80
C PRO A 373 -21.38 -5.30 9.54
N VAL A 374 -20.07 -5.29 9.37
CA VAL A 374 -19.18 -4.24 9.90
C VAL A 374 -19.09 -3.06 8.93
N ASP A 375 -18.49 -1.93 9.34
CA ASP A 375 -18.34 -0.77 8.47
C ASP A 375 -17.26 -0.98 7.39
N LEU A 376 -16.20 -1.72 7.71
CA LEU A 376 -15.06 -2.00 6.83
C LEU A 376 -14.37 -3.31 7.24
N ILE A 377 -13.93 -4.09 6.25
CA ILE A 377 -13.03 -5.23 6.45
C ILE A 377 -11.66 -4.88 5.91
N ILE A 378 -10.61 -5.11 6.69
CA ILE A 378 -9.22 -5.01 6.25
C ILE A 378 -8.68 -6.41 6.04
N ASN A 379 -8.32 -6.75 4.81
CA ASN A 379 -7.82 -8.07 4.43
C ASN A 379 -6.30 -8.08 4.32
N CYS A 380 -5.67 -8.89 5.17
CA CYS A 380 -4.24 -9.18 5.23
C CYS A 380 -4.01 -10.70 5.42
N LEU A 381 -4.91 -11.54 4.92
CA LEU A 381 -4.84 -13.01 5.04
C LEU A 381 -3.75 -13.62 4.15
N ASP A 382 -3.42 -12.95 3.06
CA ASP A 382 -2.51 -13.45 2.03
C ASP A 382 -1.10 -12.91 2.18
N CYS A 383 -0.13 -13.67 1.64
CA CYS A 383 1.25 -13.24 1.51
C CYS A 383 1.83 -13.63 0.17
N HIS A 384 2.92 -12.98 -0.20
CA HIS A 384 3.60 -13.21 -1.48
C HIS A 384 4.33 -14.55 -1.57
N GLU A 385 4.73 -15.16 -0.44
CA GLU A 385 5.62 -16.34 -0.42
C GLU A 385 4.96 -17.66 -0.03
N ASN A 386 3.93 -17.65 0.84
CA ASN A 386 3.33 -18.86 1.40
C ASN A 386 1.92 -19.10 0.84
N THR A 387 1.83 -19.57 -0.39
CA THR A 387 0.56 -19.92 -1.04
C THR A 387 -0.17 -21.08 -0.35
N PHE A 388 0.55 -22.00 0.31
CA PHE A 388 -0.02 -23.12 1.06
C PHE A 388 -0.95 -22.73 2.21
N LEU A 389 -0.89 -21.48 2.68
CA LEU A 389 -1.80 -20.98 3.72
C LEU A 389 -3.25 -20.92 3.22
N MET A 390 -3.47 -20.74 1.91
CA MET A 390 -4.80 -20.70 1.30
C MET A 390 -5.57 -22.02 1.43
N ASP A 391 -4.85 -23.14 1.57
CA ASP A 391 -5.46 -24.47 1.73
C ASP A 391 -5.88 -24.78 3.16
N GLN A 392 -5.48 -23.94 4.12
CA GLN A 392 -5.77 -24.18 5.52
C GLN A 392 -7.25 -23.93 5.83
N PRO A 393 -7.89 -24.76 6.69
CA PRO A 393 -9.30 -24.60 7.03
C PRO A 393 -9.65 -23.23 7.62
N TRP A 394 -8.76 -22.67 8.46
CA TRP A 394 -8.95 -21.36 9.07
C TRP A 394 -8.96 -20.23 8.02
N TYR A 395 -8.16 -20.37 6.96
CA TYR A 395 -8.06 -19.38 5.90
C TYR A 395 -9.35 -19.34 5.10
N ARG A 396 -9.83 -20.51 4.64
CA ARG A 396 -11.09 -20.63 3.89
C ARG A 396 -12.27 -20.11 4.71
N ALA A 397 -12.34 -20.46 6.00
CA ALA A 397 -13.38 -19.96 6.89
C ALA A 397 -13.33 -18.42 7.04
N ALA A 398 -12.14 -17.83 7.16
CA ALA A 398 -11.99 -16.37 7.27
C ALA A 398 -12.37 -15.64 5.97
N ALA A 399 -11.96 -16.19 4.83
CA ALA A 399 -12.34 -15.67 3.52
C ALA A 399 -13.85 -15.77 3.27
N ASP A 400 -14.46 -16.92 3.60
CA ASP A 400 -15.90 -17.14 3.50
C ASP A 400 -16.67 -16.15 4.39
N TRP A 401 -16.20 -15.91 5.62
CA TRP A 401 -16.81 -14.92 6.51
C TRP A 401 -16.74 -13.51 5.92
N ALA A 402 -15.59 -13.11 5.35
CA ALA A 402 -15.43 -11.80 4.73
C ALA A 402 -16.42 -11.59 3.57
N ASN A 403 -16.57 -12.60 2.71
CA ASN A 403 -17.49 -12.58 1.58
C ASN A 403 -18.97 -12.57 2.03
N GLN A 404 -19.30 -13.21 3.16
CA GLN A 404 -20.67 -13.27 3.69
C GLN A 404 -21.09 -12.00 4.44
N ASN A 405 -20.16 -11.27 5.07
CA ASN A 405 -20.45 -10.10 5.89
C ASN A 405 -20.99 -8.90 5.08
N ARG A 406 -20.71 -8.83 3.76
CA ARG A 406 -21.12 -7.77 2.80
C ARG A 406 -20.54 -6.37 3.04
N ALA A 407 -19.72 -6.19 4.08
CA ALA A 407 -18.96 -4.96 4.28
C ALA A 407 -17.95 -4.75 3.14
N PRO A 408 -17.60 -3.49 2.81
CA PRO A 408 -16.58 -3.24 1.81
C PRO A 408 -15.20 -3.69 2.32
N VAL A 409 -14.40 -4.30 1.43
CA VAL A 409 -13.08 -4.84 1.77
C VAL A 409 -11.97 -3.93 1.25
N LEU A 410 -11.00 -3.62 2.12
CA LEU A 410 -9.71 -3.00 1.81
C LEU A 410 -8.61 -4.06 1.98
N SER A 411 -7.96 -4.47 0.89
CA SER A 411 -6.83 -5.41 0.94
C SER A 411 -5.51 -4.64 1.05
N LEU A 412 -4.67 -4.98 2.04
CA LEU A 412 -3.35 -4.39 2.20
C LEU A 412 -2.29 -5.32 1.62
N ASP A 413 -1.42 -4.76 0.77
CA ASP A 413 -0.34 -5.45 0.08
C ASP A 413 -0.73 -6.83 -0.51
N PRO A 414 -1.85 -6.92 -1.28
CA PRO A 414 -2.32 -8.20 -1.79
C PRO A 414 -1.31 -8.81 -2.78
N PRO A 415 -1.20 -10.15 -2.83
CA PRO A 415 -0.29 -10.83 -3.75
C PRO A 415 -0.73 -10.68 -5.20
N VAL A 416 0.24 -10.85 -6.10
CA VAL A 416 0.08 -10.79 -7.57
C VAL A 416 -0.56 -12.06 -8.14
N SER A 417 -1.12 -12.95 -7.30
CA SER A 417 -1.48 -14.32 -7.69
C SER A 417 -2.38 -14.35 -8.92
N GLY A 418 -1.99 -15.14 -9.93
CA GLY A 418 -2.82 -15.44 -11.11
C GLY A 418 -4.05 -16.33 -10.81
N GLN A 419 -4.26 -16.67 -9.53
CA GLN A 419 -5.46 -17.34 -9.03
C GLN A 419 -6.43 -16.30 -8.44
N CYS A 420 -7.72 -16.60 -8.54
CA CYS A 420 -8.79 -15.75 -8.02
C CYS A 420 -8.54 -15.46 -6.53
N GLN A 421 -8.51 -14.18 -6.15
CA GLN A 421 -8.39 -13.79 -4.74
C GLN A 421 -9.56 -14.40 -3.96
N ALA A 422 -9.26 -14.96 -2.78
CA ALA A 422 -10.28 -15.61 -1.95
C ALA A 422 -11.33 -14.60 -1.43
N VAL A 423 -10.93 -13.34 -1.30
CA VAL A 423 -11.79 -12.23 -0.87
C VAL A 423 -11.77 -11.13 -1.93
N GLU A 424 -12.95 -10.74 -2.41
CA GLU A 424 -13.07 -9.67 -3.40
C GLU A 424 -12.86 -8.30 -2.75
N ALA A 425 -11.86 -7.55 -3.24
CA ALA A 425 -11.47 -6.27 -2.67
C ALA A 425 -12.16 -5.11 -3.39
N LYS A 426 -12.77 -4.19 -2.64
CA LYS A 426 -13.25 -2.92 -3.21
C LYS A 426 -12.08 -1.95 -3.46
N TRP A 427 -11.09 -2.01 -2.57
CA TRP A 427 -9.88 -1.21 -2.62
C TRP A 427 -8.66 -2.09 -2.30
N SER A 428 -7.54 -1.82 -2.94
CA SER A 428 -6.25 -2.45 -2.64
C SER A 428 -5.19 -1.38 -2.42
N LEU A 429 -4.37 -1.55 -1.38
CA LEU A 429 -3.26 -0.66 -1.07
C LEU A 429 -1.92 -1.37 -1.32
N CYS A 430 -1.18 -0.93 -2.34
CA CYS A 430 0.18 -1.40 -2.62
C CYS A 430 1.23 -0.51 -1.95
N LEU A 431 2.40 -1.08 -1.66
CA LEU A 431 3.50 -0.38 -1.00
C LEU A 431 4.50 0.18 -2.02
N CYS A 432 4.71 1.50 -2.00
CA CYS A 432 5.55 2.30 -2.90
C CYS A 432 5.18 2.22 -4.39
N LEU A 433 5.33 1.06 -5.00
CA LEU A 433 5.05 0.81 -6.42
C LEU A 433 4.04 -0.35 -6.53
N PRO A 434 3.12 -0.29 -7.49
CA PRO A 434 2.08 -1.30 -7.63
C PRO A 434 2.61 -2.59 -8.25
N PHE A 435 1.88 -3.67 -8.02
CA PHE A 435 2.00 -4.90 -8.80
C PHE A 435 1.02 -4.93 -9.97
N SER A 436 1.18 -5.90 -10.87
CA SER A 436 0.17 -6.24 -11.88
C SER A 436 -1.00 -7.00 -11.25
N LEU A 437 -1.74 -6.33 -10.35
CA LEU A 437 -2.88 -6.93 -9.65
C LEU A 437 -4.00 -7.31 -10.62
N ALA A 438 -4.73 -8.38 -10.28
CA ALA A 438 -5.94 -8.80 -11.01
C ALA A 438 -7.06 -7.74 -10.92
N ASP A 439 -8.03 -7.80 -11.83
CA ASP A 439 -9.14 -6.84 -11.85
C ASP A 439 -10.05 -6.97 -10.60
N SER A 440 -10.00 -8.12 -9.91
CA SER A 440 -10.66 -8.37 -8.62
C SER A 440 -10.07 -7.58 -7.45
N ALA A 441 -8.91 -6.94 -7.63
CA ALA A 441 -8.27 -6.12 -6.61
C ALA A 441 -8.96 -4.75 -6.42
N GLY A 442 -9.98 -4.45 -7.22
CA GLY A 442 -10.76 -3.22 -7.12
C GLY A 442 -9.92 -1.99 -7.43
N ARG A 443 -10.17 -0.89 -6.71
CA ARG A 443 -9.44 0.37 -6.90
C ARG A 443 -8.09 0.32 -6.22
N VAL A 444 -7.02 0.55 -6.99
CA VAL A 444 -5.64 0.50 -6.49
C VAL A 444 -5.22 1.85 -5.89
N TYR A 445 -4.54 1.80 -4.76
CA TYR A 445 -3.91 2.92 -4.09
C TYR A 445 -2.45 2.58 -3.82
N LEU A 446 -1.61 3.59 -3.78
CA LEU A 446 -0.21 3.48 -3.38
C LEU A 446 -0.02 4.10 -2.01
N CYS A 447 0.79 3.46 -1.19
CA CYS A 447 1.26 3.93 0.11
C CYS A 447 2.73 4.34 0.01
N ASP A 448 3.07 5.53 0.48
CA ASP A 448 4.47 5.91 0.69
C ASP A 448 4.96 5.31 2.01
N ILE A 449 5.94 4.39 1.95
CA ILE A 449 6.59 3.80 3.12
C ILE A 449 7.96 4.42 3.42
N GLY A 450 8.27 5.57 2.81
CA GLY A 450 9.44 6.38 3.14
C GLY A 450 10.74 5.92 2.48
N ILE A 451 10.67 5.24 1.33
CA ILE A 451 11.88 4.80 0.60
C ILE A 451 12.56 6.01 -0.06
N PRO A 452 13.83 6.30 0.25
CA PRO A 452 14.55 7.41 -0.39
C PRO A 452 14.79 7.19 -1.88
N ARG A 453 14.79 8.28 -2.66
CA ARG A 453 15.01 8.25 -4.12
C ARG A 453 16.28 7.51 -4.55
N GLN A 454 17.37 7.65 -3.81
CA GLN A 454 18.65 6.99 -4.14
C GLN A 454 18.60 5.47 -3.99
N VAL A 455 17.77 4.95 -3.06
CA VAL A 455 17.56 3.50 -2.89
C VAL A 455 16.87 2.89 -4.11
N PHE A 456 15.92 3.62 -4.71
CA PHE A 456 15.32 3.22 -6.00
C PHE A 456 16.37 3.17 -7.12
N GLN A 457 17.27 4.16 -7.18
CA GLN A 457 18.30 4.24 -8.22
C GLN A 457 19.26 3.03 -8.15
N GLU A 458 19.60 2.57 -6.95
CA GLU A 458 20.50 1.41 -6.76
C GLU A 458 19.92 0.10 -7.31
N VAL A 459 18.60 -0.08 -7.25
CA VAL A 459 17.92 -1.23 -7.87
C VAL A 459 17.55 -1.00 -9.35
N GLY A 460 18.04 0.07 -9.96
CA GLY A 460 17.83 0.39 -11.37
C GLY A 460 16.52 1.12 -11.68
N ILE A 461 15.83 1.67 -10.67
CA ILE A 461 14.59 2.41 -10.83
C ILE A 461 14.87 3.91 -10.86
N LYS A 462 14.61 4.57 -11.99
CA LYS A 462 14.59 6.04 -12.06
C LYS A 462 13.30 6.52 -11.43
N TYR A 463 13.36 6.96 -10.17
CA TYR A 463 12.19 7.34 -9.39
C TYR A 463 12.02 8.86 -9.22
N HIS A 464 10.77 9.30 -9.35
CA HIS A 464 10.26 10.58 -8.86
C HIS A 464 8.93 10.30 -8.18
N SER A 465 8.70 10.96 -7.04
CA SER A 465 7.54 10.65 -6.19
C SER A 465 6.22 10.90 -6.91
N PRO A 466 5.32 9.89 -7.00
CA PRO A 466 3.97 10.08 -7.53
C PRO A 466 3.00 10.69 -6.50
N PHE A 467 3.45 10.89 -5.25
CA PHE A 467 2.56 11.18 -4.12
C PHE A 467 2.22 12.66 -3.89
N GLY A 468 2.98 13.57 -4.51
CA GLY A 468 2.85 15.00 -4.24
C GLY A 468 3.06 15.31 -2.74
N CYS A 469 2.05 15.90 -2.09
CA CYS A 469 2.06 16.20 -0.64
C CYS A 469 1.30 15.18 0.21
N LYS A 470 0.80 14.08 -0.38
CA LYS A 470 0.02 13.06 0.32
C LYS A 470 0.91 11.87 0.69
N LEU A 471 0.49 11.06 1.66
CA LEU A 471 1.14 9.79 2.01
C LEU A 471 0.52 8.59 1.29
N SER A 472 -0.66 8.76 0.69
CA SER A 472 -1.29 7.79 -0.18
C SER A 472 -1.83 8.45 -1.44
N SER A 473 -1.81 7.73 -2.55
CA SER A 473 -2.28 8.23 -3.86
C SER A 473 -3.14 7.22 -4.56
N HIS A 474 -4.29 7.67 -5.06
CA HIS A 474 -5.16 6.86 -5.89
C HIS A 474 -4.50 6.61 -7.24
N CYS A 475 -4.58 5.37 -7.71
CA CYS A 475 -4.06 4.93 -9.00
C CYS A 475 -5.18 4.28 -9.80
N THR A 476 -5.34 4.76 -11.04
CA THR A 476 -6.26 4.18 -12.01
C THR A 476 -5.48 3.33 -13.00
N LEU A 477 -6.00 2.17 -13.38
CA LEU A 477 -5.36 1.33 -14.39
C LEU A 477 -5.34 2.09 -15.72
N ARG A 478 -4.17 2.21 -16.32
CA ARG A 478 -4.01 2.80 -17.65
C ARG A 478 -4.33 1.74 -18.68
N ASN A 479 -5.55 1.76 -19.22
CA ASN A 479 -5.90 0.88 -20.33
C ASN A 479 -5.10 1.29 -21.57
N GLY A 480 -4.10 0.48 -21.95
CA GLY A 480 -3.25 0.70 -23.12
C GLY A 480 -3.96 0.62 -24.48
N ASN A 481 -5.29 0.58 -24.54
CA ASN A 481 -6.07 0.40 -25.76
C ASN A 481 -7.48 1.02 -25.71
N ARG A 482 -7.61 2.30 -25.37
CA ARG A 482 -8.70 3.10 -25.97
C ARG A 482 -8.12 3.94 -27.10
N ARG A 483 -8.02 3.32 -28.28
CA ARG A 483 -8.32 4.10 -29.49
C ARG A 483 -9.76 4.56 -29.30
N LEU A 484 -9.93 5.86 -29.07
CA LEU A 484 -11.20 6.52 -29.33
C LEU A 484 -11.47 6.26 -30.82
N THR A 485 -12.35 5.30 -31.11
CA THR A 485 -13.06 5.22 -32.38
C THR A 485 -14.26 6.12 -32.31
#